data_AF-A0A1Q3WTS0-F1
#
_entry.id   AF-A0A1Q3WTS0-F1
#
_cell.length_a   1.000
_cell.length_b   1.000
_cell.length_c   1.000
_cell.angle_alpha   90.00
_cell.angle_beta   90.00
_cell.angle_gamma   90.00
#
_symmetry.space_group_name_H-M   'P 1'
#
loop_
_entity.id
_entity.type
_entity.pdbx_description
1 polymer ?
#
loop_
_entity_poly.entity_id
_entity_poly.type
_entity_poly.pdbx_seq_one_letter_code
_entity_poly.pdbx_strand_id
1 'polypeptide(L)'
;MGIFAQDESRFLVPDYSSINDMVTDPNSAFFYPHLLKRYKDNDSTLSPREYRMLYYGFAMQKEFVPFSGFTIEDENIRQIFSKDELDTSDLKEIVSQSKQYLDKFPFDLKKLNLVYVASRELGDSINTHIYLDKARNVAFAILSSGDGLSKQTAFHVISLPDEYAMIKMLGYEYSGGQELSGDNCNYLGILNNIDEIPGFYFNAKPVFNSIPQAMK
;
A
#
# COMPACT_ATOMS: atom_id res chain seq x y z
N MET A 1 9.48 29.10 32.15
CA MET A 1 9.20 27.67 32.45
C MET A 1 8.08 27.26 31.51
N GLY A 2 8.36 26.33 30.59
CA GLY A 2 7.48 26.00 29.47
C GLY A 2 8.29 25.33 28.38
N ILE A 3 8.81 24.15 28.69
CA ILE A 3 9.46 23.28 27.70
C ILE A 3 8.30 22.62 26.95
N PHE A 4 8.10 22.98 25.69
CA PHE A 4 7.30 22.18 24.78
C PHE A 4 8.06 20.88 24.55
N ALA A 5 7.65 19.81 25.21
CA ALA A 5 8.05 18.46 24.84
C ALA A 5 7.35 18.14 23.51
N GLN A 6 8.02 18.40 22.38
CA GLN A 6 7.69 17.68 21.16
C GLN A 6 8.06 16.23 21.41
N ASP A 7 7.03 15.38 21.44
CA ASP A 7 7.19 13.94 21.31
C ASP A 7 7.73 13.67 19.90
N GLU A 8 9.05 13.81 19.72
CA GLU A 8 9.76 13.59 18.45
C GLU A 8 9.84 12.09 18.16
N SER A 9 8.70 11.44 17.97
CA SER A 9 8.67 10.16 17.28
C SER A 9 9.20 10.37 15.86
N ARG A 10 10.29 9.67 15.51
CA ARG A 10 10.82 9.58 14.13
C ARG A 10 9.75 9.17 13.11
N PHE A 11 8.69 8.51 13.58
CA PHE A 11 7.63 7.95 12.76
C PHE A 11 6.31 8.68 12.94
N LEU A 12 5.60 8.87 11.84
CA LEU A 12 4.25 9.43 11.79
C LEU A 12 3.23 8.29 11.80
N VAL A 13 2.94 7.76 12.98
CA VAL A 13 1.88 6.75 13.14
C VAL A 13 0.53 7.36 12.71
N PRO A 14 -0.28 6.67 11.87
CA PRO A 14 -1.56 7.21 11.42
C PRO A 14 -2.57 7.26 12.57
N ASP A 15 -3.01 8.48 12.90
CA ASP A 15 -4.21 8.69 13.72
C ASP A 15 -5.44 8.58 12.81
N TYR A 16 -6.05 7.39 12.79
CA TYR A 16 -7.21 7.12 11.96
C TYR A 16 -8.44 7.97 12.32
N SER A 17 -8.60 8.41 13.58
CA SER A 17 -9.72 9.29 13.93
C SER A 17 -9.54 10.66 13.27
N SER A 18 -8.37 11.26 13.47
CA SER A 18 -8.04 12.56 12.86
C SER A 18 -8.05 12.50 11.34
N ILE A 19 -7.55 11.41 10.74
CA ILE A 19 -7.60 11.19 9.29
C ILE A 19 -9.06 11.15 8.82
N ASN A 20 -9.92 10.38 9.49
CA ASN A 20 -11.34 10.29 9.13
C ASN A 20 -12.02 11.66 9.10
N ASP A 21 -11.81 12.47 10.14
CA ASP A 21 -12.40 13.81 10.21
C ASP A 21 -11.91 14.70 9.06
N MET A 22 -10.60 14.66 8.76
CA MET A 22 -10.01 15.43 7.67
C MET A 22 -10.45 14.96 6.28
N VAL A 23 -10.66 13.66 6.06
CA VAL A 23 -11.01 13.15 4.72
C VAL A 23 -12.52 13.20 4.44
N THR A 24 -13.35 13.32 5.47
CA THR A 24 -14.82 13.38 5.34
C THR A 24 -15.39 14.79 5.31
N ASP A 25 -14.70 15.80 5.88
CA ASP A 25 -15.14 17.20 5.85
C ASP A 25 -14.97 17.83 4.45
N PRO A 26 -16.06 18.28 3.79
CA PRO A 26 -15.99 18.96 2.49
C PRO A 26 -15.18 20.25 2.48
N ASN A 27 -14.97 20.90 3.63
CA ASN A 27 -14.18 22.12 3.75
C ASN A 27 -12.69 21.86 4.04
N SER A 28 -12.33 20.60 4.32
CA SER A 28 -10.94 20.22 4.55
C SER A 28 -10.14 20.25 3.26
N ALA A 29 -8.89 20.71 3.34
CA ALA A 29 -7.93 20.58 2.23
C ALA A 29 -7.68 19.11 1.84
N PHE A 30 -8.02 18.16 2.72
CA PHE A 30 -7.85 16.73 2.51
C PHE A 30 -9.16 16.00 2.17
N PHE A 31 -10.22 16.73 1.80
CA PHE A 31 -11.50 16.10 1.44
C PHE A 31 -11.29 15.01 0.37
N TYR A 32 -11.69 13.79 0.70
CA TYR A 32 -11.25 12.59 -0.01
C TYR A 32 -11.56 12.60 -1.51
N PRO A 33 -12.78 12.97 -1.97
CA PRO A 33 -13.10 13.01 -3.39
C PRO A 33 -12.19 13.92 -4.20
N HIS A 34 -11.74 15.05 -3.63
CA HIS A 34 -10.81 15.96 -4.30
C HIS A 34 -9.40 15.37 -4.41
N LEU A 35 -8.89 14.79 -3.32
CA LEU A 35 -7.59 14.12 -3.34
C LEU A 35 -7.57 12.95 -4.32
N LEU A 36 -8.59 12.09 -4.26
CA LEU A 36 -8.68 10.92 -5.12
C LEU A 36 -8.79 11.31 -6.60
N LYS A 37 -9.54 12.37 -6.91
CA LYS A 37 -9.59 12.92 -8.28
C LYS A 37 -8.21 13.34 -8.76
N ARG A 38 -7.47 14.14 -7.97
CA ARG A 38 -6.10 14.56 -8.31
C ARG A 38 -5.18 13.37 -8.52
N TYR A 39 -5.26 12.35 -7.67
CA TYR A 39 -4.50 11.11 -7.82
C TYR A 39 -4.82 10.37 -9.13
N LYS A 40 -6.11 10.27 -9.49
CA LYS A 40 -6.56 9.63 -10.74
C LYS A 40 -6.16 10.43 -11.99
N ASP A 41 -6.11 11.75 -11.88
CA ASP A 41 -5.63 12.65 -12.92
C ASP A 41 -4.08 12.66 -13.06
N ASN A 42 -3.37 11.84 -12.27
CA ASN A 42 -1.91 11.73 -12.24
C ASN A 42 -1.22 13.06 -11.86
N ASP A 43 -1.82 13.83 -10.95
CA ASP A 43 -1.23 15.05 -10.41
C ASP A 43 0.09 14.75 -9.67
N SER A 44 1.21 15.13 -10.27
CA SER A 44 2.56 14.94 -9.71
C SER A 44 2.90 15.89 -8.56
N THR A 45 2.02 16.86 -8.26
CA THR A 45 2.21 17.84 -7.16
C THR A 45 1.63 17.37 -5.82
N LEU A 46 1.00 16.19 -5.78
CA LEU A 46 0.53 15.58 -4.54
C LEU A 46 1.69 15.39 -3.56
N SER A 47 1.57 16.03 -2.40
CA SER A 47 2.55 16.00 -1.33
C SER A 47 2.56 14.66 -0.59
N PRO A 48 3.65 14.34 0.14
CA PRO A 48 3.71 13.15 0.99
C PRO A 48 2.57 13.08 2.02
N ARG A 49 2.12 14.24 2.54
CA ARG A 49 0.98 14.29 3.48
C ARG A 49 -0.33 13.93 2.78
N GLU A 50 -0.56 14.41 1.56
CA GLU A 50 -1.75 14.06 0.78
C GLU A 50 -1.76 12.57 0.40
N TYR A 51 -0.60 11.99 0.07
CA TYR A 51 -0.48 10.54 -0.14
C TYR A 51 -0.81 9.72 1.11
N ARG A 52 -0.44 10.21 2.30
CA ARG A 52 -0.86 9.58 3.56
C ARG A 52 -2.39 9.65 3.75
N MET A 53 -3.01 10.78 3.45
CA MET A 53 -4.48 10.90 3.52
C MET A 53 -5.17 10.01 2.49
N LEU A 54 -4.62 9.92 1.27
CA LEU A 54 -5.10 9.04 0.22
C LEU A 54 -5.06 7.57 0.64
N TYR A 55 -3.90 7.09 1.08
CA TYR A 55 -3.68 5.69 1.45
C TYR A 55 -4.49 5.29 2.68
N TYR A 56 -4.29 5.96 3.83
CA TYR A 56 -4.96 5.59 5.08
C TYR A 56 -6.45 5.95 5.08
N GLY A 57 -6.83 7.06 4.43
CA GLY A 57 -8.23 7.47 4.31
C GLY A 57 -9.06 6.56 3.41
N PHE A 58 -8.42 5.76 2.53
CA PHE A 58 -9.13 4.79 1.70
C PHE A 58 -9.88 3.76 2.55
N ALA A 59 -9.31 3.34 3.68
CA ALA A 59 -9.91 2.35 4.59
C ALA A 59 -11.23 2.82 5.24
N MET A 60 -11.59 4.11 5.09
CA MET A 60 -12.82 4.71 5.62
C MET A 60 -13.88 4.93 4.54
N GLN A 61 -13.54 4.70 3.27
CA GLN A 61 -14.46 4.92 2.17
C GLN A 61 -15.42 3.75 2.03
N LYS A 62 -16.62 4.00 1.49
CA LYS A 62 -17.66 2.98 1.33
C LYS A 62 -17.24 1.87 0.37
N GLU A 63 -16.35 2.20 -0.55
CA GLU A 63 -15.77 1.33 -1.55
C GLU A 63 -14.66 0.43 -1.00
N PHE A 64 -14.21 0.66 0.25
CA PHE A 64 -13.22 -0.18 0.89
C PHE A 64 -13.79 -1.58 1.14
N VAL A 65 -13.17 -2.57 0.51
CA VAL A 65 -13.49 -3.98 0.72
C VAL A 65 -12.33 -4.62 1.47
N PRO A 66 -12.51 -4.97 2.76
CA PRO A 66 -11.48 -5.65 3.54
C PRO A 66 -11.11 -6.99 2.87
N PHE A 67 -9.83 -7.37 2.89
CA PHE A 67 -9.32 -8.62 2.28
C PHE A 67 -9.47 -8.76 0.75
N SER A 68 -9.95 -7.72 0.06
CA SER A 68 -10.14 -7.71 -1.40
C SER A 68 -8.92 -8.18 -2.20
N GLY A 69 -7.71 -7.84 -1.74
CA GLY A 69 -6.48 -8.20 -2.43
C GLY A 69 -6.12 -9.70 -2.41
N PHE A 70 -6.75 -10.55 -1.59
CA PHE A 70 -6.63 -12.02 -1.70
C PHE A 70 -7.76 -12.65 -2.50
N THR A 71 -8.96 -12.08 -2.41
CA THR A 71 -10.16 -12.65 -3.05
C THR A 71 -10.27 -12.26 -4.52
N ILE A 72 -9.65 -11.16 -4.92
CA ILE A 72 -9.70 -10.62 -6.29
C ILE A 72 -8.31 -10.78 -6.89
N GLU A 73 -7.85 -12.02 -7.01
CA GLU A 73 -6.66 -12.31 -7.79
C GLU A 73 -7.07 -12.70 -9.21
N ASP A 74 -6.55 -11.95 -10.19
CA ASP A 74 -6.92 -12.07 -11.59
C ASP A 74 -6.36 -13.37 -12.18
N GLU A 75 -7.24 -14.33 -12.49
CA GLU A 75 -6.88 -15.62 -13.10
C GLU A 75 -6.10 -15.42 -14.40
N ASN A 76 -6.41 -14.38 -15.19
CA ASN A 76 -5.71 -14.11 -16.43
C ASN A 76 -4.27 -13.68 -16.17
N ILE A 77 -4.03 -12.80 -15.21
CA ILE A 77 -2.66 -12.41 -14.81
C ILE A 77 -1.88 -13.62 -14.31
N ARG A 78 -2.50 -14.52 -13.54
CA ARG A 78 -1.87 -15.77 -13.08
C ARG A 78 -1.51 -16.68 -14.27
N GLN A 79 -2.41 -16.80 -15.24
CA GLN A 79 -2.16 -17.59 -16.44
C GLN A 79 -1.02 -16.99 -17.28
N ILE A 80 -0.94 -15.67 -17.40
CA ILE A 80 0.17 -15.00 -18.09
C ILE A 80 1.50 -15.33 -17.38
N PHE A 81 1.56 -15.24 -16.05
CA PHE A 81 2.76 -15.59 -15.28
C PHE A 81 3.11 -17.08 -15.25
N SER A 82 2.23 -17.96 -15.74
CA SER A 82 2.53 -19.40 -15.89
C SER A 82 3.33 -19.72 -17.16
N LYS A 83 3.51 -18.76 -18.06
CA LYS A 83 4.30 -18.91 -19.28
C LYS A 83 5.80 -18.82 -18.96
N ASP A 84 6.61 -19.55 -19.72
CA ASP A 84 8.07 -19.51 -19.59
C ASP A 84 8.65 -18.15 -20.01
N GLU A 85 8.04 -17.53 -21.04
CA GLU A 85 8.42 -16.21 -21.56
C GLU A 85 7.17 -15.36 -21.81
N LEU A 86 7.28 -14.06 -21.54
CA LEU A 86 6.20 -13.09 -21.78
C LEU A 86 6.47 -12.33 -23.09
N ASP A 87 5.46 -12.23 -23.94
CA ASP A 87 5.52 -11.44 -25.16
C ASP A 87 4.93 -10.03 -24.99
N THR A 88 5.00 -9.22 -26.05
CA THR A 88 4.45 -7.86 -26.04
C THR A 88 2.92 -7.82 -25.79
N SER A 89 2.18 -8.84 -26.23
CA SER A 89 0.73 -8.92 -25.98
C SER A 89 0.45 -9.20 -24.51
N ASP A 90 1.21 -10.10 -23.90
CA ASP A 90 1.12 -10.43 -22.48
C ASP A 90 1.39 -9.21 -21.59
N LEU A 91 2.45 -8.45 -21.91
CA LEU A 91 2.77 -7.24 -21.17
C LEU A 91 1.67 -6.17 -21.29
N LYS A 92 1.06 -6.02 -22.47
CA LYS A 92 -0.07 -5.09 -22.67
C LYS A 92 -1.30 -5.52 -21.89
N GLU A 93 -1.58 -6.82 -21.82
CA GLU A 93 -2.68 -7.35 -21.04
C GLU A 93 -2.45 -7.14 -19.53
N ILE A 94 -1.23 -7.40 -19.04
CA ILE A 94 -0.84 -7.10 -17.65
C ILE A 94 -1.11 -5.62 -17.32
N VAL A 95 -0.69 -4.70 -18.18
CA VAL A 95 -0.94 -3.26 -18.00
C VAL A 95 -2.44 -2.96 -17.97
N SER A 96 -3.20 -3.46 -18.95
CA SER A 96 -4.64 -3.23 -19.06
C SER A 96 -5.40 -3.70 -17.82
N GLN A 97 -5.24 -4.98 -17.45
CA GLN A 97 -5.95 -5.57 -16.33
C GLN A 97 -5.52 -4.98 -14.99
N SER A 98 -4.23 -4.71 -14.80
CA SER A 98 -3.75 -4.07 -13.58
C SER A 98 -4.31 -2.65 -13.43
N LYS A 99 -4.43 -1.88 -14.52
CA LYS A 99 -5.06 -0.55 -14.48
C LYS A 99 -6.55 -0.63 -14.14
N GLN A 100 -7.28 -1.58 -14.73
CA GLN A 100 -8.69 -1.80 -14.41
C GLN A 100 -8.88 -2.20 -12.93
N TYR A 101 -7.97 -3.00 -12.37
CA TYR A 101 -7.99 -3.34 -10.96
C TYR A 101 -7.77 -2.09 -10.07
N LEU A 102 -6.80 -1.26 -10.44
CA LEU A 102 -6.45 -0.03 -9.73
C LEU A 102 -7.58 1.03 -9.72
N ASP A 103 -8.56 0.95 -10.63
CA ASP A 103 -9.73 1.83 -10.56
C ASP A 103 -10.56 1.61 -9.27
N LYS A 104 -10.57 0.37 -8.78
CA LYS A 104 -11.23 -0.05 -7.54
C LYS A 104 -10.29 -0.03 -6.34
N PHE A 105 -9.04 -0.45 -6.52
CA PHE A 105 -8.03 -0.54 -5.46
C PHE A 105 -6.81 0.30 -5.80
N PRO A 106 -6.94 1.65 -5.78
CA PRO A 106 -5.94 2.57 -6.34
C PRO A 106 -4.56 2.50 -5.68
N PHE A 107 -4.46 1.94 -4.49
CA PHE A 107 -3.21 1.90 -3.73
C PHE A 107 -2.61 0.50 -3.58
N ASP A 108 -3.09 -0.50 -4.33
CA ASP A 108 -2.49 -1.83 -4.34
C ASP A 108 -1.07 -1.77 -4.91
N LEU A 109 -0.07 -1.96 -4.04
CA LEU A 109 1.34 -1.82 -4.41
C LEU A 109 1.78 -2.86 -5.45
N LYS A 110 1.24 -4.08 -5.38
CA LYS A 110 1.56 -5.14 -6.36
C LYS A 110 1.11 -4.72 -7.75
N LYS A 111 -0.12 -4.23 -7.92
CA LYS A 111 -0.64 -3.79 -9.23
C LYS A 111 0.02 -2.52 -9.73
N LEU A 112 0.30 -1.55 -8.86
CA LEU A 112 1.07 -0.36 -9.24
C LEU A 112 2.45 -0.75 -9.80
N ASN A 113 3.15 -1.66 -9.11
CA ASN A 113 4.45 -2.15 -9.56
C ASN A 113 4.36 -2.99 -10.85
N LEU A 114 3.29 -3.79 -11.03
CA LEU A 114 3.08 -4.55 -12.27
C LEU A 114 2.94 -3.64 -13.49
N VAL A 115 2.14 -2.57 -13.39
CA VAL A 115 2.02 -1.59 -14.48
C VAL A 115 3.37 -0.94 -14.76
N TYR A 116 4.08 -0.50 -13.71
CA TYR A 116 5.41 0.09 -13.87
C TYR A 116 6.39 -0.82 -14.64
N VAL A 117 6.54 -2.08 -14.19
CA VAL A 117 7.50 -3.03 -14.79
C VAL A 117 7.08 -3.35 -16.22
N ALA A 118 5.82 -3.72 -16.46
CA ALA A 118 5.36 -4.09 -17.80
C ALA A 118 5.43 -2.91 -18.79
N SER A 119 5.06 -1.70 -18.37
CA SER A 119 5.23 -0.49 -19.18
C SER A 119 6.70 -0.19 -19.50
N ARG A 120 7.61 -0.44 -18.56
CA ARG A 120 9.06 -0.25 -18.79
C ARG A 120 9.58 -1.20 -19.87
N GLU A 121 9.22 -2.48 -19.78
CA GLU A 121 9.61 -3.50 -20.78
C GLU A 121 8.98 -3.22 -22.15
N LEU A 122 7.79 -2.60 -22.19
CA LEU A 122 7.14 -2.14 -23.42
C LEU A 122 7.72 -0.83 -24.00
N GLY A 123 8.61 -0.14 -23.28
CA GLY A 123 9.13 1.17 -23.67
C GLY A 123 8.13 2.34 -23.51
N ASP A 124 7.03 2.14 -22.76
CA ASP A 124 6.03 3.17 -22.47
C ASP A 124 6.48 4.09 -21.32
N SER A 125 7.34 5.05 -21.66
CA SER A 125 7.94 5.98 -20.70
C SER A 125 6.94 6.76 -19.85
N ILE A 126 5.74 7.06 -20.37
CA ILE A 126 4.71 7.83 -19.67
C ILE A 126 4.15 7.00 -18.51
N ASN A 127 3.66 5.79 -18.80
CA ASN A 127 3.15 4.92 -17.74
C ASN A 127 4.28 4.44 -16.81
N THR A 128 5.50 4.20 -17.32
CA THR A 128 6.64 3.89 -16.46
C THR A 128 6.85 4.96 -15.39
N HIS A 129 6.85 6.24 -15.77
CA HIS A 129 7.07 7.33 -14.82
C HIS A 129 5.89 7.48 -13.84
N ILE A 130 4.66 7.53 -14.34
CA ILE A 130 3.45 7.71 -13.53
C ILE A 130 3.32 6.61 -12.47
N TYR A 131 3.46 5.35 -12.86
CA TYR A 131 3.20 4.23 -11.95
C TYR A 131 4.38 3.97 -11.01
N LEU A 132 5.61 4.32 -11.40
CA LEU A 132 6.74 4.34 -10.48
C LEU A 132 6.54 5.38 -9.37
N ASP A 133 6.14 6.60 -9.73
CA ASP A 133 5.91 7.67 -8.77
C ASP A 133 4.75 7.34 -7.82
N LYS A 134 3.66 6.77 -8.34
CA LYS A 134 2.54 6.30 -7.51
C LYS A 134 2.97 5.20 -6.55
N ALA A 135 3.65 4.16 -7.05
CA ALA A 135 4.14 3.06 -6.20
C ALA A 135 5.08 3.57 -5.09
N ARG A 136 6.01 4.45 -5.43
CA ARG A 136 6.95 5.04 -4.46
C ARG A 136 6.25 5.86 -3.40
N ASN A 137 5.33 6.74 -3.79
CA ASN A 137 4.66 7.61 -2.83
C ASN A 137 3.69 6.85 -1.91
N VAL A 138 3.03 5.80 -2.40
CA VAL A 138 2.26 4.88 -1.54
C VAL A 138 3.20 4.15 -0.57
N ALA A 139 4.31 3.61 -1.05
CA ALA A 139 5.30 2.98 -0.18
C ALA A 139 5.86 3.95 0.87
N PHE A 140 6.13 5.21 0.52
CA PHE A 140 6.55 6.23 1.48
C PHE A 140 5.47 6.60 2.50
N ALA A 141 4.19 6.57 2.12
CA ALA A 141 3.11 6.73 3.08
C ALA A 141 3.12 5.62 4.15
N ILE A 142 3.45 4.38 3.76
CA ILE A 142 3.62 3.24 4.67
C ILE A 142 4.91 3.36 5.49
N LEU A 143 6.06 3.59 4.85
CA LEU A 143 7.37 3.71 5.52
C LEU A 143 7.41 4.88 6.51
N SER A 144 6.61 5.92 6.30
CA SER A 144 6.55 7.02 7.25
C SER A 144 5.85 6.66 8.56
N SER A 145 5.18 5.50 8.70
CA SER A 145 4.53 5.09 9.94
C SER A 145 5.42 4.35 10.93
N GLY A 146 6.58 3.85 10.50
CA GLY A 146 7.38 2.93 11.29
C GLY A 146 8.64 2.46 10.55
N ASP A 147 9.43 1.60 11.18
CA ASP A 147 10.54 0.86 10.55
C ASP A 147 10.27 -0.65 10.46
N GLY A 148 9.16 -1.12 11.02
CA GLY A 148 8.77 -2.53 11.02
C GLY A 148 9.62 -3.41 11.93
N LEU A 149 10.57 -2.88 12.71
CA LEU A 149 11.50 -3.70 13.50
C LEU A 149 10.91 -4.16 14.84
N SER A 150 9.80 -3.55 15.27
CA SER A 150 9.06 -3.92 16.47
C SER A 150 7.55 -3.73 16.27
N LYS A 151 6.73 -4.30 17.16
CA LYS A 151 5.28 -4.05 17.15
C LYS A 151 4.94 -2.57 17.35
N GLN A 152 5.75 -1.83 18.11
CA GLN A 152 5.55 -0.40 18.39
C GLN A 152 5.86 0.48 17.18
N THR A 153 6.79 0.05 16.34
CA THR A 153 7.24 0.75 15.12
C THR A 153 6.80 0.03 13.85
N ALA A 154 5.73 -0.77 13.93
CA ALA A 154 5.22 -1.54 12.80
C ALA A 154 4.85 -0.64 11.61
N PHE A 155 4.98 -1.17 10.40
CA PHE A 155 4.45 -0.51 9.21
C PHE A 155 2.92 -0.59 9.21
N HIS A 156 2.23 0.53 9.09
CA HIS A 156 0.78 0.55 9.03
C HIS A 156 0.33 0.34 7.59
N VAL A 157 -0.54 -0.64 7.39
CA VAL A 157 -1.08 -0.99 6.07
C VAL A 157 -2.60 -1.06 6.12
N ILE A 158 -3.22 -0.81 4.97
CA ILE A 158 -4.67 -0.92 4.78
C ILE A 158 -5.08 -2.18 3.99
N SER A 159 -4.12 -3.02 3.61
CA SER A 159 -4.31 -4.24 2.85
C SER A 159 -3.18 -5.23 3.18
N LEU A 160 -3.48 -6.50 3.42
CA LEU A 160 -2.42 -7.47 3.76
C LEU A 160 -1.46 -7.76 2.57
N PRO A 161 -1.91 -7.78 1.29
CA PRO A 161 -0.99 -7.86 0.15
C PRO A 161 0.07 -6.77 0.12
N ASP A 162 -0.20 -5.58 0.68
CA ASP A 162 0.81 -4.52 0.77
C ASP A 162 1.96 -4.91 1.70
N GLU A 163 1.75 -5.78 2.69
CA GLU A 163 2.82 -6.28 3.58
C GLU A 163 3.91 -7.00 2.78
N TYR A 164 3.50 -7.93 1.91
CA TYR A 164 4.41 -8.67 1.04
C TYR A 164 5.03 -7.78 -0.04
N ALA A 165 4.26 -6.83 -0.59
CA ALA A 165 4.77 -5.88 -1.56
C ALA A 165 5.86 -4.99 -0.94
N MET A 166 5.66 -4.54 0.30
CA MET A 166 6.64 -3.74 1.04
C MET A 166 7.94 -4.50 1.29
N ILE A 167 7.87 -5.77 1.71
CA ILE A 167 9.07 -6.64 1.86
C ILE A 167 9.89 -6.65 0.56
N LYS A 168 9.22 -6.91 -0.57
CA LYS A 168 9.87 -6.94 -1.89
C LYS A 168 10.44 -5.58 -2.29
N MET A 169 9.72 -4.49 -2.05
CA MET A 169 10.17 -3.14 -2.36
C MET A 169 11.35 -2.68 -1.50
N LEU A 170 11.47 -3.20 -0.28
CA LEU A 170 12.63 -3.01 0.59
C LEU A 170 13.84 -3.86 0.17
N GLY A 171 13.70 -4.72 -0.84
CA GLY A 171 14.78 -5.55 -1.36
C GLY A 171 14.94 -6.90 -0.67
N TYR A 172 13.94 -7.31 0.12
CA TYR A 172 13.96 -8.58 0.84
C TYR A 172 13.02 -9.60 0.20
N GLU A 173 13.23 -10.88 0.53
CA GLU A 173 12.37 -11.98 0.12
C GLU A 173 11.64 -12.53 1.34
N TYR A 174 10.34 -12.81 1.19
CA TYR A 174 9.53 -13.41 2.23
C TYR A 174 9.95 -14.87 2.50
N SER A 175 10.12 -15.24 3.76
CA SER A 175 10.64 -16.57 4.14
C SER A 175 9.61 -17.69 4.17
N GLY A 176 8.33 -17.39 3.96
CA GLY A 176 7.24 -18.35 4.20
C GLY A 176 6.76 -18.38 5.65
N GLY A 177 7.51 -17.77 6.58
CA GLY A 177 7.12 -17.65 7.98
C GLY A 177 6.17 -16.46 8.21
N GLN A 178 4.92 -16.74 8.55
CA GLN A 178 3.96 -15.75 9.02
C GLN A 178 3.53 -16.09 10.43
N GLU A 179 3.66 -15.13 11.33
CA GLU A 179 3.07 -15.21 12.65
C GLU A 179 1.99 -14.15 12.79
N LEU A 180 0.76 -14.59 13.06
CA LEU A 180 -0.27 -13.72 13.60
C LEU A 180 0.10 -13.44 15.06
N SER A 181 0.98 -12.46 15.22
CA SER A 181 1.13 -11.79 16.50
C SER A 181 -0.24 -11.16 16.82
N GLY A 182 -0.92 -11.58 17.88
CA GLY A 182 -2.19 -10.97 18.29
C GLY A 182 -2.15 -9.42 18.29
N ASP A 183 -3.33 -8.79 18.29
CA ASP A 183 -3.55 -7.32 18.19
C ASP A 183 -3.49 -6.71 16.78
N ASN A 184 -3.90 -7.46 15.75
CA ASN A 184 -3.95 -6.99 14.35
C ASN A 184 -2.58 -6.58 13.78
N CYS A 185 -1.50 -7.15 14.32
CA CYS A 185 -0.12 -6.86 13.93
C CYS A 185 0.54 -8.14 13.41
N ASN A 186 0.69 -8.26 12.10
CA ASN A 186 1.33 -9.41 11.47
C ASN A 186 2.84 -9.31 11.57
N TYR A 187 3.51 -10.44 11.76
CA TYR A 187 4.96 -10.55 11.60
C TYR A 187 5.24 -11.43 10.38
N LEU A 188 6.02 -10.89 9.44
CA LEU A 188 6.44 -11.60 8.24
C LEU A 188 7.96 -11.77 8.28
N GLY A 189 8.40 -13.02 8.33
CA GLY A 189 9.82 -13.37 8.26
C GLY A 189 10.40 -13.10 6.87
N ILE A 190 11.67 -12.75 6.82
CA ILE A 190 12.41 -12.57 5.56
C ILE A 190 13.59 -13.55 5.49
N LEU A 191 13.99 -13.89 4.27
CA LEU A 191 15.14 -14.79 4.03
C LEU A 191 16.46 -14.06 4.25
N ASN A 192 17.47 -14.85 4.63
CA ASN A 192 18.90 -14.52 4.70
C ASN A 192 19.28 -13.19 4.02
N ASN A 193 19.52 -12.17 4.83
CA ASN A 193 19.91 -10.84 4.39
C ASN A 193 21.16 -10.37 5.15
N ILE A 194 21.92 -9.48 4.52
CA ILE A 194 23.14 -8.90 5.08
C ILE A 194 22.89 -8.00 6.30
N ASP A 195 21.65 -7.56 6.49
CA ASP A 195 21.25 -6.65 7.56
C ASP A 195 20.90 -7.40 8.86
N GLU A 196 20.93 -8.74 8.83
CA GLU A 196 20.57 -9.63 9.95
C GLU A 196 19.15 -9.37 10.50
N ILE A 197 18.25 -8.82 9.67
CA ILE A 197 16.85 -8.56 10.04
C ILE A 197 16.06 -9.86 9.90
N PRO A 198 15.39 -10.37 10.95
CA PRO A 198 14.66 -11.64 10.87
C PRO A 198 13.30 -11.51 10.17
N GLY A 199 12.74 -10.29 10.11
CA GLY A 199 11.42 -10.02 9.57
C GLY A 199 10.91 -8.64 9.95
N PHE A 200 9.70 -8.33 9.49
CA PHE A 200 9.04 -7.04 9.75
C PHE A 200 7.66 -7.21 10.36
N TYR A 201 7.28 -6.26 11.20
CA TYR A 201 5.96 -6.11 11.78
C TYR A 201 5.09 -5.16 10.96
N PHE A 202 3.86 -5.58 10.69
CA PHE A 202 2.84 -4.83 9.95
C PHE A 202 1.57 -4.68 10.78
N ASN A 203 1.13 -3.45 11.01
CA ASN A 203 -0.12 -3.14 11.68
C ASN A 203 -1.25 -2.96 10.64
N ALA A 204 -2.12 -3.96 10.56
CA ALA A 204 -3.26 -3.97 9.64
C ALA A 204 -4.60 -3.72 10.36
N LYS A 205 -4.58 -2.98 11.49
CA LYS A 205 -5.80 -2.63 12.26
C LYS A 205 -6.98 -2.17 11.41
N PRO A 206 -6.83 -1.32 10.36
CA PRO A 206 -7.95 -0.94 9.51
C PRO A 206 -8.65 -2.13 8.85
N VAL A 207 -7.90 -3.12 8.37
CA VAL A 207 -8.43 -4.33 7.72
C VAL A 207 -9.29 -5.16 8.68
N PHE A 208 -8.83 -5.30 9.92
CA PHE A 208 -9.52 -6.12 10.93
C PHE A 208 -10.64 -5.38 11.68
N ASN A 209 -10.59 -4.04 11.73
CA ASN A 209 -11.64 -3.23 12.34
C ASN A 209 -12.87 -3.05 11.45
N SER A 210 -12.71 -3.17 10.13
CA SER A 210 -13.80 -3.17 9.16
C SER A 210 -14.63 -4.46 9.12
N ILE A 211 -14.28 -5.49 9.90
CA ILE A 211 -15.08 -6.72 10.04
C ILE A 211 -16.21 -6.45 11.04
N PRO A 212 -17.50 -6.62 10.66
CA PRO A 212 -18.62 -6.63 11.60
C PRO A 212 -18.35 -7.54 12.80
N GLN A 213 -18.66 -7.09 14.02
CA GLN A 213 -18.42 -7.86 15.26
C GLN A 213 -18.98 -9.29 15.24
N ALA A 214 -20.00 -9.58 14.42
CA ALA A 214 -20.57 -10.91 14.25
C ALA A 214 -19.68 -11.92 13.50
N MET A 215 -18.54 -11.48 12.94
CA MET A 215 -17.57 -12.31 12.21
C MET A 215 -16.17 -12.31 12.86
N LYS A 216 -16.05 -11.78 14.08
CA LYS A 216 -14.87 -11.90 14.95
C LYS A 216 -15.08 -13.03 15.95
#